data_AF-A0A9X7CNH9-F1
#
_entry.id   AF-A0A9X7CNH9-F1
#
_cell.length_a   1.000
_cell.length_b   1.000
_cell.length_c   1.000
_cell.angle_alpha   90.00
_cell.angle_beta   90.00
_cell.angle_gamma   90.00
#
_symmetry.space_group_name_H-M   'P 1'
#
loop_
_entity.id
_entity.type
_entity.pdbx_description
1 polymer ?
#
loop_
_entity_poly.entity_id
_entity_poly.type
_entity_poly.pdbx_seq_one_letter_code
_entity_poly.pdbx_strand_id
1 'polypeptide(L)' 'MLNEELLEVIIRYKRNTGRNPNMLKLNPTYFRSILEELNYPEWIIKKKMTEMKKSIFGVPVVLTDEVEKFKI' A
#
# COMPACT_ATOMS: atom_id res chain seq x y z
N MET A 1 4.27 -13.26 3.41
CA MET A 1 3.38 -12.31 4.13
C MET A 1 2.86 -11.27 3.13
N LEU A 2 1.69 -10.66 3.35
CA LEU A 2 1.06 -9.75 2.36
C LEU A 2 1.96 -8.54 2.07
N ASN A 3 2.65 -8.04 3.08
CA ASN A 3 3.65 -6.98 2.92
C ASN A 3 4.86 -7.37 2.07
N GLU A 4 5.30 -8.62 2.09
CA GLU A 4 6.49 -9.05 1.34
C GLU A 4 6.23 -9.03 -0.17
N GLU A 5 5.04 -9.47 -0.60
CA GLU A 5 4.64 -9.47 -2.01
C GLU A 5 4.61 -8.02 -2.54
N LEU A 6 3.96 -7.11 -1.83
CA LEU A 6 3.91 -5.70 -2.23
C LEU A 6 5.30 -5.05 -2.22
N LEU A 7 6.10 -5.33 -1.19
CA LEU A 7 7.45 -4.78 -1.07
C LEU A 7 8.36 -5.28 -2.19
N GLU A 8 8.28 -6.56 -2.55
CA GLU A 8 9.05 -7.13 -3.65
C GLU A 8 8.74 -6.42 -4.98
N VAL A 9 7.47 -6.21 -5.30
CA VAL A 9 7.07 -5.54 -6.54
C VAL A 9 7.56 -4.09 -6.56
N ILE A 10 7.46 -3.35 -5.45
CA ILE A 10 7.97 -1.97 -5.34
C ILE A 10 9.49 -1.94 -5.50
N ILE A 11 10.22 -2.84 -4.85
CA ILE A 11 11.69 -2.94 -4.95
C ILE A 11 12.09 -3.28 -6.39
N ARG A 12 11.41 -4.23 -7.03
CA ARG A 12 11.67 -4.62 -8.41
C ARG A 12 11.42 -3.46 -9.37
N TYR A 13 10.33 -2.72 -9.19
CA TYR A 13 10.05 -1.51 -9.97
C TYR A 13 11.17 -0.47 -9.80
N LYS A 14 11.60 -0.23 -8.55
CA LYS A 14 12.67 0.72 -8.25
C LYS A 14 14.02 0.30 -8.83
N ARG A 15 14.36 -0.98 -8.80
CA ARG A 15 15.58 -1.51 -9.44
C ARG A 15 15.57 -1.32 -10.96
N ASN A 16 14.41 -1.49 -11.59
CA ASN A 16 14.29 -1.39 -13.05
C ASN A 16 14.20 0.06 -13.56
N THR A 17 13.58 0.97 -12.80
CA THR A 17 13.30 2.35 -13.24
C THR A 17 14.17 3.40 -12.55
N GLY A 18 14.88 3.02 -11.50
CA GLY A 18 15.62 3.94 -10.63
C GLY A 18 14.73 4.82 -9.73
N ARG A 19 13.41 4.67 -9.76
CA ARG A 19 12.44 5.52 -9.04
C ARG A 19 11.35 4.71 -8.36
N ASN A 20 10.68 5.30 -7.37
CA ASN A 20 9.47 4.70 -6.81
C ASN A 20 8.32 4.78 -7.85
N PRO A 21 7.34 3.87 -7.77
CA PRO A 21 6.07 4.06 -8.50
C PRO A 21 5.43 5.40 -8.16
N ASN A 22 4.76 6.02 -9.14
CA ASN A 22 4.07 7.29 -8.92
C ASN A 22 2.81 7.12 -8.04
N MET A 23 2.16 5.95 -8.13
CA MET A 23 0.92 5.64 -7.43
C MET A 23 0.73 4.13 -7.30
N LEU A 24 0.10 3.69 -6.22
CA LEU A 24 -0.39 2.34 -6.01
C LEU A 24 -1.91 2.35 -5.94
N LYS A 25 -2.56 1.49 -6.71
CA LYS A 25 -3.96 1.15 -6.49
C LYS A 25 -4.02 -0.03 -5.54
N LEU A 26 -4.67 0.11 -4.39
CA LEU A 26 -4.82 -0.96 -3.40
C LEU A 26 -6.30 -1.23 -3.14
N ASN A 27 -6.64 -2.50 -2.92
CA ASN A 27 -7.93 -2.84 -2.35
C ASN A 27 -8.01 -2.26 -0.91
N PRO A 28 -9.12 -1.64 -0.48
CA PRO A 28 -9.26 -1.12 0.88
C PRO A 28 -9.02 -2.17 1.97
N THR A 29 -9.51 -3.40 1.76
CA THR A 29 -9.34 -4.52 2.68
C THR A 29 -7.88 -4.93 2.74
N TYR A 30 -7.22 -5.03 1.59
CA TYR A 30 -5.79 -5.34 1.50
C TYR A 30 -4.92 -4.27 2.18
N PHE A 31 -5.24 -2.99 1.97
CA PHE A 31 -4.55 -1.87 2.64
C PHE A 31 -4.68 -1.95 4.16
N ARG A 32 -5.88 -2.28 4.68
CA ARG A 32 -6.08 -2.51 6.11
C ARG A 32 -5.22 -3.67 6.62
N SER A 33 -5.23 -4.82 5.94
CA SER A 33 -4.43 -5.99 6.34
C SER A 33 -2.93 -5.70 6.35
N ILE A 34 -2.42 -4.87 5.44
CA ILE A 34 -1.02 -4.40 5.49
C ILE A 34 -0.75 -3.63 6.79
N LEU A 35 -1.63 -2.71 7.16
CA LEU A 35 -1.43 -1.91 8.38
C LEU A 35 -1.51 -2.78 9.64
N GLU A 36 -2.37 -3.79 9.64
CA GLU A 36 -2.46 -4.79 10.72
C GLU A 36 -1.17 -5.62 10.81
N GLU A 37 -0.64 -6.13 9.68
CA GLU A 37 0.64 -6.84 9.64
C GLU A 37 1.83 -5.97 10.11
N LEU A 38 1.79 -4.66 9.86
CA LEU A 38 2.80 -3.70 10.33
C LEU A 38 2.61 -3.33 11.82
N ASN A 39 1.69 -3.99 12.53
CA ASN A 39 1.35 -3.74 13.93
C ASN A 39 0.96 -2.28 14.21
N TYR A 40 0.30 -1.60 13.27
CA TYR A 40 -0.30 -0.31 13.58
C TYR A 40 -1.46 -0.50 14.58
N PRO A 41 -1.57 0.35 15.60
CA PRO A 41 -2.72 0.32 16.49
C PRO A 41 -3.99 0.73 15.74
N GLU A 42 -5.13 0.15 16.12
CA GLU A 42 -6.42 0.30 15.44
C GLU A 42 -6.84 1.77 15.20
N TRP A 43 -6.50 2.67 16.13
CA TRP A 43 -6.79 4.10 15.97
C TRP A 43 -5.97 4.75 14.85
N ILE A 44 -4.73 4.32 14.62
CA ILE A 44 -3.91 4.76 13.48
C ILE A 44 -4.45 4.16 12.18
N ILE A 45 -4.89 2.89 12.19
CA ILE A 45 -5.49 2.25 11.03
C ILE A 45 -6.72 3.02 10.57
N LYS A 46 -7.66 3.31 11.49
CA LYS A 46 -8.85 4.11 11.18
C LYS A 46 -8.50 5.48 10.61
N LYS A 47 -7.54 6.18 11.23
CA LYS A 47 -7.05 7.47 10.73
C LYS A 47 -6.51 7.37 9.30
N LYS A 48 -5.64 6.40 9.02
CA LYS A 48 -5.04 6.17 7.69
C LYS A 48 -6.06 5.75 6.64
N MET A 49 -7.12 5.03 7.01
CA MET A 49 -8.22 4.69 6.11
C MET A 49 -9.01 5.93 5.69
N THR A 50 -9.19 6.90 6.59
CA THR A 50 -9.98 8.12 6.34
C THR A 50 -9.19 9.28 5.72
N GLU A 51 -7.86 9.29 5.84
CA GLU A 51 -7.02 10.36 5.29
C GLU A 51 -7.11 10.46 3.76
N MET A 52 -7.23 11.68 3.21
CA MET A 52 -7.24 11.87 1.75
C MET A 52 -5.90 11.53 1.10
N LYS A 53 -4.79 11.80 1.80
CA LYS A 53 -3.44 11.47 1.33
C LYS A 53 -2.96 10.20 2.04
N LYS A 54 -2.95 9.10 1.30
CA LYS A 54 -2.47 7.81 1.79
C LYS A 54 -1.14 7.49 1.14
N SER A 55 -0.23 6.88 1.90
CA SER A 55 1.00 6.34 1.36
C SER A 55 1.45 5.11 2.15
N ILE A 56 2.12 4.21 1.44
CA ILE A 56 2.77 3.01 1.99
C ILE A 56 4.14 2.88 1.33
N PHE A 57 5.16 2.53 2.11
CA PHE A 57 6.55 2.41 1.64
C PHE A 57 7.07 3.63 0.84
N GLY A 58 6.57 4.82 1.16
CA GLY A 58 6.93 6.07 0.46
C GLY A 58 6.27 6.24 -0.91
N VAL A 59 5.26 5.45 -1.25
CA VAL A 59 4.49 5.51 -2.50
C VAL A 59 3.06 5.98 -2.21
N PRO A 60 2.52 6.97 -2.95
CA PRO A 60 1.12 7.39 -2.83
C PRO A 60 0.15 6.25 -3.14
N VAL A 61 -0.96 6.16 -2.39
CA VAL A 61 -1.96 5.10 -2.50
C VAL A 61 -3.33 5.68 -2.85
N VAL A 62 -4.00 5.04 -3.81
CA VAL A 62 -5.43 5.18 -4.08
C VAL A 62 -6.11 3.87 -3.70
N LEU A 63 -7.13 3.96 -2.85
CA LEU A 63 -7.95 2.80 -2.51
C LEU A 63 -9.04 2.62 -3.56
N THR A 64 -9.20 1.40 -4.07
CA THR A 64 -10.19 1.07 -5.08
C THR A 64 -10.56 -0.41 -4.99
N ASP A 65 -11.84 -0.71 -5.18
CA ASP A 65 -12.35 -2.08 -5.24
C ASP A 65 -12.17 -2.72 -6.64
N GLU A 66 -11.60 -1.97 -7.60
CA GLU A 66 -11.30 -2.45 -8.96
C GLU A 66 -10.16 -3.49 -9.01
N VAL A 67 -9.40 -3.63 -7.92
CA VAL A 67 -8.28 -4.57 -7.81
C VAL A 67 -8.50 -5.48 -6.62
N GLU A 68 -8.09 -6.75 -6.75
CA GLU A 68 -8.23 -7.73 -5.67
C GLU A 68 -7.27 -7.45 -4.50
N LYS A 69 -6.00 -7.14 -4.82
CA LYS A 69 -4.97 -6.79 -3.82
C LYS A 69 -4.33 -5.44 -4.12
N PHE A 70 -3.53 -5.38 -5.20
CA PHE A 70 -2.80 -4.18 -5.58
C PHE A 70 -2.46 -4.12 -7.07
N LYS A 71 -2.17 -2.92 -7.56
CA LYS A 71 -1.62 -2.65 -8.89
C LYS A 71 -0.70 -1.43 -8.85
N ILE A 72 0.43 -1.53 -9.56
CA ILE A 72 1.36 -0.42 -9.83
C ILE A 72 1.06 0.18 -11.20
#